data_AF-A0A482VPP9-F1
#
_entry.id   AF-A0A482VPP9-F1
#
_cell.length_a   1.000
_cell.length_b   1.000
_cell.length_c   1.000
_cell.angle_alpha   90.00
_cell.angle_beta   90.00
_cell.angle_gamma   90.00
#
_symmetry.space_group_name_H-M   'P 1'
#
loop_
_entity.id
_entity.type
_entity.pdbx_description
1 polymer ?
#
loop_
_entity_poly.entity_id
_entity_poly.type
_entity_poly.pdbx_seq_one_letter_code
_entity_poly.pdbx_strand_id
1 'polypeptide(L)'
;MSDDEAETSDSSRYTHEQKIVAAVWVHEKEYNNQTWKDINSNFLARFNAPPPNRTTFLSWERKLFSVGNVEDKEKCGRPLSRLMHVPYVRASLKEAPDLSLRERSKLLGLPRTTLLKIIRDDLDMEFEVEEDGTSNLKRRHAPYGGGKWKKRATDDQTQVEQCKMEDQPKGNCD
;
A
#
# COMPACT_ATOMS: atom_id res chain seq x y z
N MET A 1 -21.41 -1.06 -6.12
CA MET A 1 -20.53 0.10 -5.90
C MET A 1 -20.09 -0.03 -4.46
N SER A 2 -18.91 -0.59 -4.26
CA SER A 2 -18.31 -0.71 -2.93
C SER A 2 -17.37 0.48 -2.79
N ASP A 3 -17.71 1.39 -1.91
CA ASP A 3 -16.84 2.50 -1.52
C ASP A 3 -15.79 1.91 -0.57
N ASP A 4 -14.62 1.60 -1.12
CA ASP A 4 -13.40 1.40 -0.36
C ASP A 4 -13.00 2.77 0.22
N GLU A 5 -13.47 3.05 1.44
CA GLU A 5 -12.99 4.14 2.27
C GLU A 5 -11.53 3.86 2.63
N ALA A 6 -10.61 4.37 1.79
CA ALA A 6 -9.20 4.39 2.08
C ALA A 6 -8.98 5.25 3.33
N GLU A 7 -8.77 4.58 4.46
CA GLU A 7 -8.46 5.19 5.74
C GLU A 7 -7.13 5.95 5.63
N THR A 8 -7.22 7.24 5.32
CA THR A 8 -6.07 8.13 5.22
C THR A 8 -5.55 8.41 6.62
N SER A 9 -4.42 7.77 6.95
CA SER A 9 -3.65 8.07 8.14
C SER A 9 -3.07 9.49 8.05
N ASP A 10 -3.88 10.50 8.43
CA ASP A 10 -3.47 11.90 8.46
C ASP A 10 -2.49 12.13 9.62
N SER A 11 -1.20 11.94 9.34
CA SER A 11 -0.09 12.21 10.28
C SER A 11 0.10 13.71 10.58
N SER A 12 -0.86 14.56 10.26
CA SER A 12 -0.84 15.99 10.55
C SER A 12 -1.04 16.26 12.04
N ARG A 13 -0.31 17.25 12.56
CA ARG A 13 -0.52 17.78 13.92
C ARG A 13 -1.95 18.31 14.15
N TYR A 14 -2.62 18.70 13.08
CA TYR A 14 -3.98 19.24 13.08
C TYR A 14 -4.97 18.23 12.54
N THR A 15 -6.14 18.14 13.17
CA THR A 15 -7.21 17.22 12.78
C THR A 15 -7.89 17.67 11.48
N HIS A 16 -8.56 16.75 10.80
CA HIS A 16 -9.31 17.03 9.58
C HIS A 16 -10.32 18.19 9.77
N GLU A 17 -11.10 18.18 10.87
CA GLU A 17 -12.04 19.25 11.21
C GLU A 17 -11.33 20.62 11.37
N GLN A 18 -10.21 20.65 12.10
CA GLN A 18 -9.44 21.88 12.32
C GLN A 18 -9.02 22.50 10.99
N LYS A 19 -8.57 21.66 10.05
CA LYS A 19 -8.15 22.10 8.72
C LYS A 19 -9.32 22.66 7.90
N ILE A 20 -10.47 21.97 7.88
CA ILE A 20 -11.67 22.42 7.14
C ILE A 20 -12.17 23.75 7.67
N VAL A 21 -12.42 23.84 8.98
CA VAL A 21 -12.99 25.05 9.60
C VAL A 21 -12.08 26.25 9.37
N ALA A 22 -10.77 26.04 9.54
CA ALA A 22 -9.77 27.06 9.27
C ALA A 22 -9.74 27.50 7.80
N ALA A 23 -9.82 26.54 6.87
CA ALA A 23 -9.86 26.83 5.43
C ALA A 23 -11.06 27.71 5.07
N VAL A 24 -12.25 27.42 5.62
CA VAL A 24 -13.46 28.23 5.42
C VAL A 24 -13.27 29.65 5.94
N TRP A 25 -12.76 29.83 7.17
CA TRP A 25 -12.50 31.18 7.70
C TRP A 25 -11.54 31.99 6.83
N VAL A 26 -10.50 31.34 6.29
CA VAL A 26 -9.53 31.99 5.42
C VAL A 26 -10.15 32.39 4.08
N HIS A 27 -11.04 31.55 3.53
CA HIS A 27 -11.78 31.84 2.30
C HIS A 27 -12.75 33.01 2.47
N GLU A 28 -13.44 33.03 3.62
CA GLU A 28 -14.47 34.03 3.90
C GLU A 28 -13.93 35.38 4.39
N LYS A 29 -12.65 35.45 4.79
CA LYS A 29 -12.06 36.63 5.45
C LYS A 29 -12.23 37.93 4.67
N GLU A 30 -12.29 37.84 3.34
CA GLU A 30 -12.41 38.98 2.43
C GLU A 30 -13.84 39.54 2.38
N TYR A 31 -14.83 38.73 2.76
CA TYR A 31 -16.24 39.10 2.79
C TYR A 31 -16.71 39.55 4.18
N ASN A 32 -16.05 39.09 5.25
CA ASN A 32 -16.40 39.39 6.63
C ASN A 32 -15.43 40.37 7.33
N ASN A 33 -14.45 40.91 6.60
CA ASN A 33 -13.42 41.83 7.09
C ASN A 33 -12.57 41.28 8.27
N GLN A 34 -12.45 39.96 8.42
CA GLN A 34 -11.58 39.38 9.44
C GLN A 34 -10.10 39.55 9.09
N THR A 35 -9.31 39.92 10.10
CA THR A 35 -7.86 39.94 9.98
C THR A 35 -7.27 38.56 10.28
N TRP A 36 -6.01 38.35 9.90
CA TRP A 36 -5.27 37.15 10.31
C TRP A 36 -5.16 36.98 11.82
N LYS A 37 -5.17 38.09 12.58
CA LYS A 37 -5.17 38.06 14.03
C LYS A 37 -6.48 37.47 14.57
N ASP A 38 -7.60 37.84 13.96
CA ASP A 38 -8.92 37.32 14.33
C ASP A 38 -9.03 35.83 14.03
N ILE A 39 -8.56 35.39 12.85
CA ILE A 39 -8.52 33.97 12.47
C ILE A 39 -7.68 33.16 13.47
N ASN A 40 -6.50 33.67 13.86
CA ASN A 40 -5.63 33.00 14.83
C ASN A 40 -6.29 32.92 16.22
N SER A 41 -6.91 34.01 16.68
CA SER A 41 -7.64 34.04 17.95
C SER A 41 -8.82 33.07 17.94
N ASN A 42 -9.59 33.02 16.84
CA ASN A 42 -10.72 32.12 16.67
C ASN A 42 -10.27 30.65 16.67
N PHE A 43 -9.14 30.35 16.01
CA PHE A 43 -8.57 29.00 16.02
C PHE A 43 -8.18 28.55 17.43
N LEU A 44 -7.49 29.42 18.18
CA LEU A 44 -7.11 29.13 19.56
C LEU A 44 -8.35 28.99 20.45
N ALA A 45 -9.33 29.89 20.33
CA ALA A 45 -10.54 29.88 21.14
C ALA A 45 -11.41 28.64 20.90
N ARG A 46 -11.54 28.18 19.64
CA ARG A 46 -12.37 27.04 19.28
C ARG A 46 -11.71 25.70 19.59
N PHE A 47 -10.42 25.56 19.28
CA PHE A 47 -9.74 24.27 19.32
C PHE A 47 -8.77 24.11 20.50
N ASN A 48 -8.54 25.17 21.27
CA ASN A 48 -7.53 25.21 22.34
C ASN A 48 -6.15 24.71 21.88
N ALA A 49 -5.81 25.01 20.62
CA ALA A 49 -4.60 24.56 19.95
C ALA A 49 -3.86 25.75 19.35
N PRO A 50 -2.52 25.71 19.28
CA PRO A 50 -1.75 26.80 18.69
C PRO A 50 -2.06 26.92 17.19
N PRO A 51 -2.37 28.13 16.70
CA PRO A 51 -2.73 28.33 15.30
C PRO A 51 -1.56 27.97 14.37
N PRO A 52 -1.84 27.37 13.21
CA PRO A 52 -0.86 27.18 12.14
C PRO A 52 -0.26 28.49 11.64
N ASN A 53 0.80 28.38 10.84
CA ASN A 53 1.33 29.54 10.13
C ASN A 53 0.39 29.95 8.97
N ARG A 54 0.52 31.19 8.50
CA ARG A 54 -0.29 31.75 7.41
C ARG A 54 -0.23 30.92 6.12
N THR A 55 0.94 30.38 5.78
CA THR A 55 1.12 29.57 4.58
C THR A 55 0.35 28.26 4.65
N THR A 56 0.31 27.62 5.83
CA THR A 56 -0.45 26.40 6.09
C THR A 56 -1.95 26.67 5.94
N PHE A 57 -2.47 27.75 6.52
CA PHE A 57 -3.85 28.18 6.34
C PHE A 57 -4.23 28.36 4.87
N LEU A 58 -3.41 29.09 4.11
CA LEU A 58 -3.62 29.30 2.66
C LEU A 58 -3.53 27.99 1.87
N SER A 59 -2.66 27.06 2.28
CA SER A 59 -2.58 25.74 1.66
C SER A 59 -3.86 24.93 1.88
N TRP A 60 -4.45 24.98 3.08
CA TRP A 60 -5.69 24.26 3.37
C TRP A 60 -6.88 24.87 2.63
N GLU A 61 -6.98 26.21 2.61
CA GLU A 61 -8.00 26.92 1.84
C GLU A 61 -7.95 26.51 0.37
N ARG A 62 -6.78 26.64 -0.27
CA ARG A 62 -6.64 26.27 -1.69
C ARG A 62 -7.01 24.82 -1.94
N LYS A 63 -6.52 23.90 -1.10
CA LYS A 63 -6.80 22.47 -1.24
C LYS A 63 -8.29 22.19 -1.12
N LEU A 64 -8.95 22.72 -0.11
CA LEU A 64 -10.38 22.50 0.13
C LEU A 64 -11.23 23.06 -1.02
N PHE A 65 -11.00 24.31 -1.43
CA PHE A 65 -11.83 24.96 -2.45
C PHE A 65 -11.47 24.61 -3.89
N SER A 66 -10.26 24.11 -4.16
CA SER A 66 -9.86 23.68 -5.51
C SER A 66 -10.07 22.18 -5.74
N VAL A 67 -9.80 21.34 -4.74
CA VAL A 67 -9.77 19.87 -4.87
C VAL A 67 -10.90 19.21 -4.09
N GLY A 68 -11.49 19.87 -3.09
CA GLY A 68 -12.50 19.28 -2.20
C GLY A 68 -11.93 18.41 -1.08
N ASN A 69 -10.60 18.32 -0.96
CA ASN A 69 -9.94 17.54 0.10
C ASN A 69 -8.79 18.37 0.69
N VAL A 70 -8.73 18.43 2.02
CA VAL A 70 -7.73 19.19 2.78
C VAL A 70 -6.51 18.37 3.19
N GLU A 71 -6.58 17.06 3.04
CA GLU A 71 -5.54 16.14 3.49
C GLU A 71 -4.26 16.25 2.66
N ASP A 72 -3.17 15.80 3.26
CA ASP A 72 -1.93 15.64 2.53
C ASP A 72 -2.06 14.41 1.63
N LYS A 73 -1.71 14.58 0.35
CA LYS A 73 -1.59 13.43 -0.54
C LYS A 73 -0.57 12.49 0.06
N GLU A 74 -0.87 11.20 0.00
CA GLU A 74 0.12 10.18 0.31
C GLU A 74 1.40 10.49 -0.46
N LYS A 75 2.51 10.55 0.28
CA LYS A 75 3.81 10.78 -0.33
C LYS A 75 4.13 9.54 -1.14
N CYS A 76 3.88 9.60 -2.45
CA CYS A 76 4.41 8.60 -3.36
C CYS A 76 5.93 8.64 -3.20
N GLY A 77 6.48 7.60 -2.59
CA GLY A 77 7.93 7.48 -2.38
C GLY A 77 8.68 7.44 -3.71
N ARG A 78 10.00 7.25 -3.64
CA ARG A 78 10.79 7.02 -4.86
C ARG A 78 10.21 5.81 -5.62
N PRO A 79 9.92 5.93 -6.93
CA PRO A 79 9.46 4.79 -7.72
C PRO A 79 10.43 3.61 -7.56
N LEU A 80 9.88 2.45 -7.21
CA LEU A 80 10.66 1.23 -7.03
C LEU A 80 11.05 0.67 -8.40
N SER A 81 12.26 0.99 -8.87
CA SER A 81 12.77 0.49 -10.15
C SER A 81 12.70 -1.04 -10.25
N ARG A 82 12.85 -1.75 -9.13
CA ARG A 82 12.76 -3.22 -9.08
C ARG A 82 11.41 -3.78 -9.56
N LEU A 83 10.32 -3.01 -9.49
CA LEU A 83 8.99 -3.45 -9.93
C LEU A 83 8.95 -3.75 -11.43
N MET A 84 9.79 -3.10 -12.23
CA MET A 84 9.90 -3.40 -13.67
C MET A 84 10.37 -4.84 -13.95
N HIS A 85 11.06 -5.46 -12.98
CA HIS A 85 11.61 -6.80 -13.12
C HIS A 85 10.67 -7.91 -12.64
N VAL A 86 9.59 -7.56 -11.94
CA VAL A 86 8.62 -8.53 -11.36
C VAL A 86 8.08 -9.52 -12.41
N PRO A 87 7.66 -9.11 -13.63
CA PRO A 87 7.15 -10.04 -14.62
C PRO A 87 8.20 -11.08 -15.07
N TYR A 88 9.44 -10.64 -15.26
CA TYR A 88 10.54 -11.52 -15.70
C TYR A 88 10.96 -12.51 -14.62
N VAL A 89 11.00 -12.06 -13.35
CA VAL A 89 11.27 -12.94 -12.22
C VAL A 89 10.17 -13.99 -12.08
N ARG A 90 8.90 -13.59 -12.20
CA ARG A 90 7.75 -14.49 -12.16
C ARG A 90 7.79 -15.52 -13.29
N ALA A 91 8.10 -15.11 -14.52
CA ALA A 91 8.24 -16.02 -15.65
C ALA A 91 9.36 -17.05 -15.41
N SER A 92 10.54 -16.57 -15.00
CA SER A 92 11.69 -17.43 -14.70
C SER A 92 11.38 -18.48 -13.63
N LEU A 93 10.61 -18.13 -12.59
CA LEU A 93 10.21 -19.08 -11.54
C LEU A 93 9.23 -20.14 -12.02
N LYS A 94 8.36 -19.81 -12.97
CA LYS A 94 7.43 -20.77 -13.59
C LYS A 94 8.15 -21.72 -14.55
N GLU A 95 9.06 -21.19 -15.35
CA GLU A 95 9.79 -21.96 -16.37
C GLU A 95 10.82 -22.91 -15.76
N ALA A 96 11.55 -22.43 -14.75
CA ALA A 96 12.63 -23.19 -14.12
C ALA A 96 12.59 -23.02 -12.60
N PRO A 97 11.72 -23.76 -11.88
CA PRO A 97 11.53 -23.60 -10.44
C PRO A 97 12.77 -24.00 -9.63
N ASP A 98 13.57 -24.95 -10.13
CA ASP A 98 14.70 -25.54 -9.39
C ASP A 98 15.98 -24.69 -9.44
N LEU A 99 16.01 -23.60 -10.21
CA LEU A 99 17.17 -22.72 -10.26
C LEU A 99 17.40 -22.04 -8.92
N SER A 100 18.65 -22.11 -8.46
CA SER A 100 19.07 -21.40 -7.26
C SER A 100 18.97 -19.88 -7.47
N LEU A 101 18.83 -19.14 -6.36
CA LEU A 101 18.82 -17.68 -6.39
C LEU A 101 20.07 -17.08 -7.08
N ARG A 102 21.21 -17.76 -6.97
CA ARG A 102 22.47 -17.33 -7.60
C ARG A 102 22.42 -17.48 -9.12
N GLU A 103 21.93 -18.61 -9.61
CA GLU A 103 21.81 -18.88 -11.04
C GLU A 103 20.77 -17.96 -11.68
N ARG A 104 19.62 -17.82 -11.03
CA ARG A 104 18.55 -16.92 -11.49
C ARG A 104 19.00 -15.46 -11.54
N SER A 105 19.81 -15.02 -10.56
CA SER A 105 20.42 -13.68 -10.55
C SER A 105 21.33 -13.46 -11.76
N LYS A 106 22.14 -14.45 -12.13
CA LYS A 106 22.98 -14.37 -13.33
C LYS A 106 22.14 -14.37 -14.61
N LEU A 107 21.13 -15.24 -14.69
CA LEU A 107 20.24 -15.36 -15.85
C LEU A 107 19.51 -14.04 -16.15
N LEU A 108 19.01 -13.38 -15.11
CA LEU A 108 18.24 -12.14 -15.25
C LEU A 108 19.09 -10.87 -15.22
N GLY A 109 20.40 -10.98 -14.98
CA GLY A 109 21.28 -9.81 -14.82
C GLY A 109 20.96 -8.94 -13.61
N LEU A 110 20.29 -9.51 -12.60
CA LEU A 110 19.82 -8.77 -11.42
C LEU A 110 20.71 -9.03 -10.21
N PRO A 111 21.02 -8.01 -9.38
CA PRO A 111 21.63 -8.24 -8.08
C PRO A 111 20.77 -9.20 -7.24
N ARG A 112 21.41 -10.17 -6.57
CA ARG A 112 20.73 -11.18 -5.74
C ARG A 112 19.83 -10.54 -4.68
N THR A 113 20.23 -9.40 -4.13
CA THR A 113 19.46 -8.63 -3.15
C THR A 113 18.16 -8.08 -3.73
N THR A 114 18.21 -7.52 -4.94
CA THR A 114 17.01 -7.04 -5.67
C THR A 114 16.10 -8.20 -6.03
N LEU A 115 16.67 -9.29 -6.56
CA LEU A 115 15.92 -10.50 -6.89
C LEU A 115 15.22 -11.07 -5.65
N LEU A 116 15.90 -11.11 -4.50
CA LEU A 116 15.33 -11.59 -3.25
C LEU A 116 14.17 -10.72 -2.75
N LYS A 117 14.31 -9.39 -2.83
CA LYS A 117 13.22 -8.45 -2.50
C LYS A 117 12.01 -8.65 -3.41
N ILE A 118 12.23 -8.84 -4.70
CA ILE A 118 11.13 -9.11 -5.64
C ILE A 118 10.41 -10.40 -5.27
N ILE A 119 11.15 -11.47 -5.00
CA ILE A 119 10.58 -12.77 -4.67
C ILE A 119 9.79 -12.74 -3.37
N ARG A 120 10.31 -12.08 -2.32
CA ARG A 120 9.68 -12.05 -1.00
C ARG A 120 8.59 -11.00 -0.88
N ASP A 121 8.86 -9.78 -1.34
CA ASP A 121 8.03 -8.61 -1.05
C ASP A 121 7.01 -8.33 -2.17
N ASP A 122 7.32 -8.67 -3.42
CA ASP A 122 6.45 -8.34 -4.58
C ASP A 122 5.71 -9.57 -5.15
N LEU A 123 6.17 -10.77 -4.82
CA LEU A 123 5.61 -12.03 -5.27
C LEU A 123 5.10 -12.89 -4.11
N ASP A 124 5.31 -12.47 -2.86
CA ASP A 124 4.90 -13.16 -1.63
C ASP A 124 5.26 -14.64 -1.61
N MET A 125 6.50 -14.97 -2.00
CA MET A 125 7.00 -16.34 -1.99
C MET A 125 7.97 -16.60 -0.85
N GLU A 126 7.86 -17.80 -0.30
CA GLU A 126 8.72 -18.33 0.75
C GLU A 126 9.63 -19.42 0.19
N PHE A 127 10.83 -19.52 0.78
CA PHE A 127 11.81 -20.53 0.40
C PHE A 127 11.64 -21.73 1.31
N GLU A 128 11.14 -22.83 0.76
CA GLU A 128 11.03 -24.10 1.46
C GLU A 128 12.27 -24.95 1.22
N VAL A 129 12.79 -25.54 2.28
CA VAL A 129 13.84 -26.56 2.22
C VAL A 129 13.14 -27.91 2.43
N GLU A 130 13.26 -28.83 1.48
CA GLU A 130 12.77 -30.20 1.63
C GLU A 130 13.64 -30.88 2.72
N GLU A 131 13.03 -31.23 3.87
CA GLU A 131 13.72 -31.88 4.99
C GLU A 131 13.96 -33.37 4.71
N ASP A 132 14.85 -33.66 3.77
CA ASP A 132 15.28 -35.04 3.55
C ASP A 132 16.21 -35.44 4.70
N GLY A 133 15.71 -36.33 5.58
CA GLY A 133 16.35 -36.79 6.81
C GLY A 133 17.71 -37.51 6.66
N THR A 134 18.37 -37.41 5.52
CA THR A 134 19.65 -38.07 5.22
C THR A 134 20.59 -37.19 4.40
N SER A 135 20.89 -35.96 4.85
CA SER A 135 22.17 -35.37 4.46
C SER A 135 22.71 -34.42 5.53
N ASN A 136 24.01 -34.53 5.80
CA ASN A 136 24.78 -33.65 6.69
C ASN A 136 24.96 -32.22 6.09
N LEU A 137 24.02 -31.81 5.23
CA LEU A 137 23.97 -30.52 4.52
C LEU A 137 23.16 -29.48 5.30
N LYS A 138 22.89 -29.71 6.59
CA LYS A 138 22.11 -28.85 7.51
C LYS A 138 22.71 -27.46 7.78
N ARG A 139 23.57 -26.90 6.92
CA ARG A 139 24.20 -25.57 7.13
C ARG A 139 24.31 -24.68 5.90
N ARG A 140 23.53 -24.89 4.83
CA ARG A 140 23.42 -23.83 3.81
C ARG A 140 22.34 -22.86 4.27
N HIS A 141 22.73 -21.63 4.62
CA HIS A 141 21.82 -20.54 4.96
C HIS A 141 20.76 -20.40 3.86
N ALA A 142 19.49 -20.70 4.14
CA ALA A 142 18.38 -20.28 3.29
C ALA A 142 18.49 -18.75 3.05
N PRO A 143 18.30 -18.24 1.82
CA PRO A 143 17.80 -18.90 0.60
C PRO A 143 18.91 -19.37 -0.36
N TYR A 144 20.08 -19.76 0.15
CA TYR A 144 21.27 -20.09 -0.64
C TYR A 144 21.56 -21.61 -0.72
N GLY A 145 20.67 -22.44 -0.17
CA GLY A 145 20.71 -23.90 -0.23
C GLY A 145 19.93 -24.48 -1.42
N GLY A 146 19.83 -25.82 -1.47
CA GLY A 146 18.88 -26.49 -2.36
C GLY A 146 17.48 -26.42 -1.74
N GLY A 147 16.53 -25.86 -2.45
CA GLY A 147 15.16 -25.61 -1.99
C GLY A 147 14.36 -24.90 -3.06
N LYS A 148 13.04 -24.84 -2.90
CA LYS A 148 12.11 -24.32 -3.90
C LYS A 148 11.38 -23.10 -3.37
N TRP A 149 11.06 -22.16 -4.26
CA TRP A 149 10.23 -21.00 -3.94
C TRP A 149 8.78 -21.36 -4.15
N LYS A 150 7.95 -21.21 -3.11
CA LYS A 150 6.50 -21.41 -3.19
C LYS A 150 5.77 -20.15 -2.76
N LYS A 151 4.57 -19.96 -3.30
CA LYS A 151 3.69 -18.87 -2.86
C LYS A 151 3.35 -19.11 -1.39
N ARG A 152 3.43 -18.06 -0.56
CA ARG A 152 2.95 -18.11 0.81
C ARG A 152 1.48 -18.54 0.80
N ALA A 153 1.14 -19.52 1.62
CA ALA A 153 -0.25 -19.86 1.86
C ALA A 153 -0.92 -18.65 2.53
N THR A 154 -1.79 -17.98 1.80
CA THR A 154 -2.77 -17.06 2.39
C THR A 154 -3.95 -17.92 2.84
N ASP A 155 -4.27 -17.90 4.14
CA ASP A 155 -5.39 -18.66 4.76
C ASP A 155 -6.80 -18.30 4.22
N ASP A 156 -6.91 -17.50 3.15
CA ASP A 156 -8.17 -17.05 2.55
C ASP A 156 -8.71 -17.92 1.40
N GLN A 157 -8.17 -19.13 1.17
CA GLN A 157 -8.69 -20.06 0.16
C GLN A 157 -9.63 -21.13 0.73
N THR A 158 -10.61 -20.75 1.56
CA THR A 158 -11.70 -21.67 1.97
C THR A 158 -13.12 -21.10 1.76
N GLN A 159 -13.30 -20.01 1.01
CA GLN A 159 -14.65 -19.50 0.69
C GLN A 159 -14.80 -19.00 -0.75
N VAL A 160 -14.42 -19.80 -1.76
CA VAL A 160 -14.86 -19.50 -3.15
C VAL A 160 -15.35 -20.76 -3.90
N GLU A 161 -15.17 -21.96 -3.36
CA GLU A 161 -15.56 -23.22 -4.03
C GLU A 161 -16.93 -23.79 -3.62
N GLN A 162 -17.76 -23.06 -2.86
CA GLN A 162 -19.13 -23.49 -2.52
C GLN A 162 -20.26 -22.73 -3.22
N CYS A 163 -19.97 -21.75 -4.09
CA CYS A 163 -21.01 -21.04 -4.85
C CYS A 163 -21.13 -21.46 -6.32
N LYS A 164 -20.49 -22.57 -6.73
CA LYS A 164 -20.70 -23.21 -8.04
C LYS A 164 -21.30 -24.60 -7.87
N MET A 165 -22.55 -24.68 -7.44
CA MET A 165 -23.46 -25.71 -7.93
C MET A 165 -24.73 -25.03 -8.38
N GLU A 166 -24.90 -25.09 -9.69
CA GLU A 166 -25.84 -24.37 -10.51
C GLU A 166 -27.29 -24.74 -10.18
N ASP A 167 -28.10 -23.69 -10.14
CA ASP A 167 -29.45 -23.60 -10.67
C ASP A 167 -29.84 -24.79 -11.57
N GLN A 168 -30.69 -25.68 -11.05
CA GLN A 168 -31.49 -26.56 -11.91
C GLN A 168 -32.75 -25.80 -12.37
N PRO A 169 -33.04 -25.78 -13.69
CA PRO A 169 -34.28 -25.20 -14.19
C PRO A 169 -35.45 -26.14 -13.87
N LYS A 170 -36.46 -25.62 -13.14
CA LYS A 170 -37.78 -26.26 -13.04
C LYS A 170 -38.51 -26.12 -14.37
N GLY A 171 -38.53 -27.20 -15.14
CA GLY A 171 -39.43 -27.37 -16.27
C GLY A 171 -40.00 -28.77 -16.24
N ASN A 172 -41.28 -28.91 -15.90
CA ASN A 172 -42.17 -29.77 -16.65
C ASN A 172 -43.63 -29.40 -16.38
N CYS A 173 -44.33 -29.05 -17.47
CA CYS A 173 -45.77 -29.14 -17.60
C CYS A 173 -46.11 -30.60 -17.91
N ASP A 174 -47.10 -31.14 -17.19
CA ASP A 174 -48.31 -31.78 -17.74
C ASP A 174 -49.31 -32.00 -16.59
#